data_AF-A0A841TNW9-F1
#
_entry.id   AF-A0A841TNW9-F1
#
_cell.length_a   1.000
_cell.length_b   1.000
_cell.length_c   1.000
_cell.angle_alpha   90.00
_cell.angle_beta   90.00
_cell.angle_gamma   90.00
#
_symmetry.space_group_name_H-M   'P 1'
#
loop_
_entity.id
_entity.type
_entity.pdbx_description
1 polymer ?
#
loop_
_entity_poly.entity_id
_entity_poly.type
_entity_poly.pdbx_seq_one_letter_code
_entity_poly.pdbx_strand_id
1 'polypeptide(L)' 'MVNANISGPRIKQIREQLKMDQVELAAALDVEFGIRLKQSDISEIERGARGVKDYELNAISKILNVDPTWLLRGTN' A
#
# COMPACT_ATOMS: atom_id res chain seq x y z
N MET A 1 3.22 2.78 20.62
CA MET A 1 3.34 3.62 19.42
C MET A 1 1.99 3.63 18.73
N VAL A 2 1.46 4.79 18.39
CA VAL A 2 0.21 4.88 17.62
C VAL A 2 0.53 4.46 16.18
N ASN A 3 -0.20 3.48 15.68
CA ASN A 3 -0.05 3.00 14.31
C ASN A 3 -0.72 4.02 13.37
N ALA A 4 0.03 4.64 12.46
CA ALA A 4 -0.47 5.72 11.61
C ALA A 4 -1.45 5.22 10.52
N ASN A 5 -1.43 3.92 10.25
CA ASN A 5 -2.38 3.26 9.36
C ASN A 5 -2.65 1.81 9.82
N ILE A 6 -3.74 1.23 9.34
CA ILE A 6 -4.10 -0.19 9.60
C ILE A 6 -3.92 -1.09 8.37
N SER A 7 -3.65 -0.51 7.20
CA SER A 7 -3.59 -1.22 5.91
C SER A 7 -2.20 -1.74 5.57
N GLY A 8 -1.15 -1.15 6.13
CA GLY A 8 0.26 -1.41 5.85
C GLY A 8 0.64 -2.90 5.87
N PRO A 9 0.33 -3.65 6.93
CA PRO A 9 0.64 -5.08 6.97
C PRO A 9 0.01 -5.89 5.84
N ARG A 10 -1.21 -5.54 5.41
CA ARG A 10 -1.91 -6.22 4.32
C ARG A 10 -1.39 -5.80 2.94
N ILE A 11 -1.03 -4.52 2.78
CA ILE A 11 -0.34 -4.02 1.58
C ILE A 11 0.94 -4.81 1.37
N LYS A 12 1.77 -4.95 2.41
CA LYS A 12 2.99 -5.75 2.39
C LYS A 12 2.71 -7.20 1.99
N GLN A 13 1.73 -7.82 2.64
CA GLN A 13 1.38 -9.22 2.40
C GLN A 13 1.06 -9.49 0.92
N ILE A 14 0.17 -8.70 0.30
CA ILE A 14 -0.21 -8.93 -1.11
C ILE A 14 0.94 -8.56 -2.05
N ARG A 15 1.66 -7.47 -1.78
CA ARG A 15 2.83 -7.09 -2.58
C ARG A 15 3.86 -8.22 -2.63
N GLU A 16 4.19 -8.82 -1.49
CA GLU A 16 5.13 -9.95 -1.42
C GLU A 16 4.59 -11.22 -2.08
N GLN A 17 3.28 -11.50 -1.99
CA GLN A 17 2.65 -12.60 -2.72
C GLN A 17 2.73 -12.43 -4.24
N LEU A 18 2.66 -11.19 -4.72
CA LEU A 18 2.86 -10.83 -6.13
C LEU A 18 4.34 -10.78 -6.53
N LYS A 19 5.27 -11.06 -5.61
CA LYS A 19 6.73 -10.92 -5.79
C LYS A 19 7.14 -9.52 -6.27
N MET A 20 6.39 -8.51 -5.84
CA MET A 20 6.62 -7.11 -6.20
C MET A 20 7.50 -6.46 -5.13
N ASP A 21 8.51 -5.71 -5.52
CA ASP A 21 9.34 -4.93 -4.59
C ASP A 21 8.65 -3.61 -4.24
N GLN A 22 9.06 -2.99 -3.13
CA GLN A 22 8.52 -1.69 -2.71
C GLN A 22 8.80 -0.57 -3.73
N VAL A 23 9.94 -0.66 -4.44
CA VAL A 23 10.26 0.26 -5.55
C VAL A 23 9.28 0.07 -6.71
N GLU A 24 8.90 -1.17 -7.01
CA GLU A 24 7.97 -1.48 -8.09
C GLU A 24 6.57 -0.96 -7.78
N LEU A 25 6.09 -1.16 -6.54
CA LEU A 25 4.80 -0.59 -6.12
C LEU A 25 4.80 0.93 -6.20
N ALA A 26 5.87 1.59 -5.76
CA ALA A 26 6.03 3.03 -5.88
C ALA A 26 6.01 3.50 -7.35
N ALA A 27 6.72 2.79 -8.23
CA ALA A 27 6.77 3.10 -9.66
C ALA A 27 5.40 2.91 -10.33
N ALA A 28 4.68 1.84 -10.02
CA ALA A 28 3.35 1.57 -10.56
C ALA A 28 2.33 2.64 -10.14
N LEU A 29 2.39 3.10 -8.89
CA LEU A 29 1.54 4.20 -8.40
C LEU A 29 1.79 5.52 -9.13
N ASP A 30 3.05 5.82 -9.47
CA ASP A 30 3.37 7.02 -10.25
C ASP A 30 2.90 6.88 -11.70
N VAL A 31 3.20 5.75 -12.36
CA VAL A 31 2.87 5.52 -13.77
C VAL A 31 1.36 5.46 -14.02
N GLU A 32 0.61 4.75 -13.18
CA GLU A 32 -0.82 4.50 -13.41
C GLU A 32 -1.74 5.58 -12.81
N PHE A 33 -1.30 6.22 -11.71
CA PHE A 33 -2.15 7.14 -10.95
C PHE A 33 -1.53 8.52 -10.70
N GLY A 34 -0.28 8.76 -11.13
CA GLY A 34 0.44 10.01 -10.84
C GLY A 34 0.76 10.22 -9.36
N ILE A 35 0.72 9.16 -8.55
CA ILE A 35 0.94 9.22 -7.11
C ILE A 35 2.42 8.96 -6.84
N ARG A 36 3.16 10.05 -6.59
CA ARG A 36 4.60 9.99 -6.33
C ARG A 36 4.90 9.60 -4.88
N LEU A 37 5.24 8.33 -4.69
CA LEU A 37 5.81 7.80 -3.45
C LEU A 37 7.23 7.28 -3.73
N LYS A 38 8.10 7.34 -2.73
CA LYS A 38 9.40 6.68 -2.73
C LYS A 38 9.29 5.28 -2.12
N GLN A 39 10.29 4.44 -2.35
CA GLN A 39 10.38 3.14 -1.66
C GLN A 39 10.35 3.29 -0.13
N SER A 40 10.98 4.34 0.43
CA SER A 40 10.93 4.64 1.87
C SER A 40 9.51 4.93 2.35
N ASP A 41 8.70 5.61 1.53
CA ASP A 41 7.31 5.91 1.86
C ASP A 41 6.48 4.63 1.91
N ILE A 42 6.67 3.72 0.95
CA ILE A 42 6.02 2.40 0.95
C ILE A 42 6.45 1.60 2.19
N SER A 43 7.74 1.60 2.53
CA SER A 43 8.26 0.94 3.73
C SER A 43 7.64 1.48 5.01
N GLU A 44 7.51 2.81 5.12
CA GLU A 44 6.86 3.48 6.24
C GLU A 44 5.36 3.17 6.33
N ILE A 45 4.68 3.09 5.18
CA ILE A 45 3.27 2.66 5.12
C ILE A 45 3.16 1.22 5.63
N GLU A 46 3.96 0.30 5.11
CA GLU A 46 3.90 -1.13 5.46
C GLU A 46 4.16 -1.40 6.94
N ARG A 47 5.07 -0.64 7.55
CA ARG A 47 5.38 -0.74 8.99
C ARG A 47 4.47 0.12 9.87
N GLY A 48 3.54 0.88 9.28
CA GLY A 48 2.59 1.68 10.06
C GLY A 48 3.10 3.02 10.58
N ALA A 49 4.24 3.51 10.09
CA ALA A 49 4.85 4.76 10.51
C ALA A 49 4.31 6.00 9.78
N ARG A 50 3.74 5.81 8.59
CA ARG A 50 3.15 6.86 7.77
C ARG A 50 1.67 6.57 7.53
N GLY A 51 0.82 7.59 7.57
CA GLY A 51 -0.60 7.47 7.20
C GLY A 51 -0.78 7.18 5.71
N VAL A 52 -1.91 6.58 5.33
CA VAL A 52 -2.30 6.36 3.93
C VAL A 52 -3.54 7.19 3.66
N LYS A 53 -3.48 8.05 2.65
CA LYS A 53 -4.65 8.83 2.22
C LYS A 53 -5.63 7.92 1.47
N ASP A 54 -6.90 8.31 1.43
CA ASP A 54 -7.96 7.53 0.77
C ASP A 54 -7.67 7.23 -0.71
N TYR A 55 -7.19 8.21 -1.46
CA TYR A 55 -6.84 8.06 -2.86
C TYR A 55 -5.58 7.18 -3.06
N GLU A 56 -4.63 7.23 -2.12
CA GLU A 56 -3.46 6.34 -2.11
C GLU A 56 -3.89 4.90 -1.87
N LEU A 57 -4.76 4.68 -0.86
CA LEU A 57 -5.29 3.35 -0.54
C LEU A 57 -6.06 2.73 -1.71
N ASN A 58 -6.91 3.52 -2.38
CA ASN A 58 -7.68 3.09 -3.55
C ASN A 58 -6.77 2.78 -4.75
N ALA A 59 -5.71 3.55 -4.97
CA ALA A 59 -4.74 3.25 -6.03
C ALA A 59 -3.94 1.97 -5.71
N ILE A 60 -3.47 1.82 -4.46
CA ILE A 60 -2.76 0.63 -4.01
C ILE A 60 -3.63 -0.62 -4.17
N SER A 61 -4.92 -0.55 -3.84
CA SER A 61 -5.83 -1.70 -3.99
C SER A 61 -5.98 -2.12 -5.46
N LYS A 62 -5.99 -1.17 -6.40
CA LYS A 62 -6.04 -1.44 -7.83
C LYS A 62 -4.75 -2.09 -8.34
N ILE A 63 -3.58 -1.55 -7.98
CA ILE A 63 -2.27 -2.12 -8.35
C ILE A 63 -2.13 -3.55 -7.81
N LEU A 64 -2.53 -3.77 -6.55
CA LEU A 64 -2.44 -5.07 -5.90
C LEU A 64 -3.60 -6.02 -6.24
N ASN A 65 -4.53 -5.60 -7.10
CA ASN A 65 -5.71 -6.34 -7.52
C ASN A 65 -6.54 -6.94 -6.36
N VAL A 66 -6.85 -6.11 -5.36
CA VAL A 66 -7.65 -6.47 -4.19
C VAL A 66 -8.71 -5.41 -3.87
N ASP A 67 -9.74 -5.79 -3.12
CA ASP A 67 -10.74 -4.84 -2.63
C ASP A 67 -10.11 -3.89 -1.58
N PRO A 68 -10.33 -2.57 -1.65
CA PRO A 68 -9.78 -1.62 -0.67
C PRO A 68 -10.27 -1.88 0.76
N THR A 69 -11.47 -2.43 0.94
CA THR A 69 -12.00 -2.87 2.23
C THR A 69 -11.21 -4.04 2.78
N TRP A 70 -10.71 -4.94 1.92
CA TRP A 70 -9.84 -6.03 2.35
C TRP A 70 -8.51 -5.48 2.89
N LEU A 71 -7.93 -4.45 2.26
CA LEU A 71 -6.74 -3.78 2.81
C LEU A 71 -7.01 -3.17 4.20
N LEU A 72 -8.23 -2.71 4.48
CA LEU A 72 -8.62 -2.13 5.78
C LEU A 72 -8.99 -3.16 6.85
N ARG A 73 -9.67 -4.24 6.48
CA ARG A 73 -10.33 -5.16 7.42
C ARG A 73 -9.85 -6.61 7.33
N GLY A 74 -9.29 -7.02 6.19
CA GLY A 74 -8.96 -8.42 5.90
C GLY A 74 -10.22 -9.22 5.58
N THR A 75 -10.09 -10.55 5.57
CA THR A 75 -11.24 -11.46 5.50
C THR A 75 -11.92 -11.47 6.87
N ASN A 76 -13.24 -11.24 6.90
CA ASN A 76 -14.04 -11.35 8.13
C ASN A 76 -14.06 -12.79 8.66
#